data_AF-A0A1Q5TMJ5-F1
#
_entry.id   AF-A0A1Q5TMJ5-F1
#
_cell.length_a   1.000
_cell.length_b   1.000
_cell.length_c   1.000
_cell.angle_alpha   90.00
_cell.angle_beta   90.00
_cell.angle_gamma   90.00
#
_symmetry.space_group_name_H-M   'P 1'
#
loop_
_entity.id
_entity.type
_entity.pdbx_description
1 polymer ?
#
loop_
_entity_poly.entity_id
_entity_poly.type
_entity_poly.pdbx_seq_one_letter_code
_entity_poly.pdbx_strand_id
1 'polypeptide(L)'
;MKVSIDKHPKLASEGNMVLKLFDRRFVTEFRRVWNVDVWTPEAENKFHQFVNDSRSSKFLADIQRDKVNMSSFDMKMSAGQKVKAYDTLSDVQGAVVPRLIGLATASSSSSVSPGPLNQPTVIPGILLQYIRGFQLKDLGRHAPKELWNSICQDAMQLLRATGERGILNLDFQVRNVIVKKLRANHYKPFMIDLAICRFRAEAKDEEEWRQWRVDEDEEGWLGRGMEDHLDEDYVYRRSSYSKQLRGE
;
A
#
# COMPACT_ATOMS: atom_id res chain seq x y z
N MET A 1 19.79 4.86 -13.50
CA MET A 1 18.91 3.73 -13.12
C MET A 1 18.20 3.25 -14.36
N LYS A 2 18.28 1.95 -14.68
CA LYS A 2 17.55 1.36 -15.81
C LYS A 2 16.33 0.61 -15.26
N VAL A 3 15.14 0.86 -15.81
CA VAL A 3 13.89 0.20 -15.39
C VAL A 3 13.45 -0.76 -16.50
N SER A 4 13.15 -1.99 -16.12
CA SER A 4 12.52 -3.02 -16.94
C SER A 4 11.12 -3.28 -16.40
N ILE A 5 10.16 -3.51 -17.29
CA ILE A 5 8.77 -3.84 -16.94
C ILE A 5 8.46 -5.19 -17.57
N ASP A 6 7.95 -6.14 -16.78
CA ASP A 6 7.55 -7.44 -17.31
C ASP A 6 6.36 -7.25 -18.26
N LYS A 7 6.48 -7.83 -19.47
CA LYS A 7 5.65 -7.48 -20.64
C LYS A 7 4.15 -7.53 -20.34
N HIS A 8 3.52 -6.36 -20.25
CA HIS A 8 2.10 -6.18 -20.54
C HIS A 8 1.98 -5.56 -21.96
N PRO A 9 1.35 -6.23 -22.94
CA PRO A 9 1.40 -5.82 -24.35
C PRO A 9 0.66 -4.50 -24.69
N LYS A 10 0.18 -3.75 -23.69
CA LYS A 10 -0.65 -2.54 -23.87
C LYS A 10 -0.22 -1.32 -23.04
N LEU A 11 1.06 -1.24 -22.64
CA LEU A 11 1.58 -0.05 -21.92
C LEU A 11 1.29 1.28 -22.66
N ALA A 12 1.27 1.26 -24.00
CA ALA A 12 1.05 2.45 -24.82
C ALA A 12 -0.40 2.99 -24.78
N SER A 13 -1.40 2.19 -24.37
CA SER A 13 -2.81 2.62 -24.35
C SER A 13 -3.33 3.04 -22.97
N GLU A 14 -2.54 2.87 -21.91
CA GLU A 14 -3.00 3.07 -20.51
C GLU A 14 -2.88 4.52 -20.01
N GLY A 15 -2.37 5.45 -20.83
CA GLY A 15 -2.20 6.85 -20.45
C GLY A 15 -1.12 7.04 -19.36
N ASN A 16 -1.33 7.98 -18.43
CA ASN A 16 -0.39 8.23 -17.34
C ASN A 16 -0.38 7.06 -16.34
N MET A 17 0.81 6.72 -15.83
CA MET A 17 1.02 5.61 -14.90
C MET A 17 1.91 6.04 -13.73
N VAL A 18 1.85 5.30 -12.63
CA VAL A 18 2.68 5.51 -11.44
C VAL A 18 3.61 4.31 -11.26
N LEU A 19 4.91 4.55 -11.34
CA LEU A 19 5.92 3.57 -10.97
C LEU A 19 6.22 3.71 -9.47
N LYS A 20 5.97 2.65 -8.70
CA LYS A 20 6.40 2.53 -7.30
C LYS A 20 7.59 1.59 -7.23
N LEU A 21 8.74 2.10 -6.78
CA LEU A 21 9.95 1.31 -6.53
C LEU A 21 10.12 1.12 -5.03
N PHE A 22 10.43 -0.11 -4.64
CA PHE A 22 10.68 -0.46 -3.26
C PHE A 22 12.20 -0.55 -3.07
N ASP A 23 12.81 0.56 -2.69
CA ASP A 23 14.25 0.69 -2.48
C ASP A 23 14.59 1.01 -1.01
N ARG A 24 15.36 0.11 -0.37
CA ARG A 24 15.68 0.12 1.07
C ARG A 24 16.55 1.30 1.47
N ARG A 25 17.18 1.91 0.47
CA ARG A 25 18.03 3.11 0.63
C ARG A 25 17.17 4.36 0.86
N PHE A 26 15.89 4.31 0.44
CA PHE A 26 14.98 5.46 0.46
C PHE A 26 13.78 5.30 1.41
N VAL A 27 13.78 4.33 2.33
CA VAL A 27 12.72 4.14 3.34
C VAL A 27 12.85 5.13 4.52
N THR A 28 12.99 6.42 4.23
CA THR A 28 13.30 7.48 5.22
C THR A 28 12.22 7.62 6.30
N GLU A 29 10.95 7.59 5.92
CA GLU A 29 9.84 7.71 6.87
C GLU A 29 9.76 6.52 7.82
N PHE A 30 9.95 5.31 7.31
CA PHE A 30 10.01 4.11 8.14
C PHE A 30 11.16 4.21 9.16
N ARG A 31 12.35 4.64 8.70
CA ARG A 31 13.51 4.83 9.59
C ARG A 31 13.25 5.85 10.69
N ARG A 32 12.63 6.98 10.33
CA ARG A 32 12.25 8.03 11.28
C ARG A 32 11.28 7.51 12.35
N VAL A 33 10.23 6.80 11.94
CA VAL A 33 9.21 6.28 12.86
C VAL A 33 9.76 5.22 13.80
N TRP A 34 10.62 4.32 13.29
CA TRP A 34 11.17 3.21 14.06
C TRP A 34 12.52 3.52 14.71
N ASN A 35 12.94 4.78 14.70
CA ASN A 35 14.24 5.23 15.21
C ASN A 35 15.43 4.39 14.70
N VAL A 36 15.37 4.02 13.42
CA VAL A 36 16.44 3.29 12.74
C VAL A 36 17.37 4.30 12.10
N ASP A 37 18.68 4.06 12.20
CA ASP A 37 19.69 4.93 11.60
C ASP A 37 19.43 5.20 10.10
N VAL A 38 19.77 6.42 9.69
CA VAL A 38 19.73 6.86 8.29
C VAL A 38 20.61 5.95 7.45
N TRP A 39 20.16 5.66 6.22
CA TRP A 39 20.95 4.83 5.33
C TRP A 39 22.20 5.59 4.84
N THR A 40 23.39 5.06 5.14
CA THR A 40 24.67 5.64 4.71
C THR A 40 25.39 4.71 3.71
N PRO A 41 26.38 5.21 2.94
CA PRO A 41 27.24 4.36 2.11
C PRO A 41 27.94 3.24 2.90
N GLU A 42 28.31 3.50 4.15
CA GLU A 42 28.92 2.49 5.05
C GLU A 42 27.91 1.41 5.41
N ALA A 43 26.65 1.78 5.67
CA ALA A 43 25.56 0.83 5.89
C ALA A 43 25.29 -0.01 4.64
N GLU A 44 25.32 0.58 3.44
CA GLU A 44 25.24 -0.15 2.17
C GLU A 44 26.42 -1.14 2.05
N ASN A 45 27.66 -0.72 2.29
CA ASN A 45 28.82 -1.60 2.23
C ASN A 45 28.73 -2.78 3.22
N LYS A 46 28.28 -2.53 4.46
CA LYS A 46 28.02 -3.57 5.46
C LYS A 46 26.93 -4.55 4.99
N PHE A 47 25.87 -4.04 4.37
CA PHE A 47 24.81 -4.89 3.80
C PHE A 47 25.34 -5.76 2.66
N HIS A 48 26.16 -5.22 1.76
CA HIS A 48 26.77 -5.99 0.67
C HIS A 48 27.71 -7.07 1.20
N GLN A 49 28.54 -6.74 2.19
CA GLN A 49 29.40 -7.73 2.86
C GLN A 49 28.58 -8.84 3.51
N PHE A 50 27.49 -8.48 4.20
CA PHE A 50 26.59 -9.43 4.83
C PHE A 50 25.95 -10.37 3.80
N VAL A 51 25.36 -9.85 2.72
CA VAL A 51 24.71 -10.67 1.67
C VAL A 51 25.69 -11.62 0.98
N ASN A 52 26.96 -11.22 0.85
CA ASN A 52 27.99 -12.03 0.22
C ASN A 52 28.66 -13.04 1.18
N ASP A 53 28.39 -12.95 2.49
CA ASP A 53 28.86 -13.92 3.48
C ASP A 53 27.97 -15.17 3.46
N SER A 54 28.55 -16.37 3.53
CA SER A 54 27.83 -17.64 3.63
C SER A 54 26.97 -17.74 4.90
N ARG A 55 27.23 -16.90 5.91
CA ARG A 55 26.38 -16.72 7.09
C ARG A 55 25.02 -16.09 6.78
N SER A 56 24.88 -15.38 5.65
CA SER A 56 23.59 -14.83 5.21
C SER A 56 22.55 -15.92 4.97
N SER A 57 22.96 -17.09 4.44
CA SER A 57 22.03 -18.17 4.12
C SER A 57 21.42 -18.78 5.38
N LYS A 58 22.21 -18.90 6.45
CA LYS A 58 21.75 -19.39 7.75
C LYS A 58 20.86 -18.34 8.45
N PHE A 59 21.28 -17.09 8.44
CA PHE A 59 20.48 -15.98 8.97
C PHE A 59 19.13 -15.79 8.24
N LEU A 60 19.09 -15.96 6.91
CA LEU A 60 17.85 -15.91 6.13
C LEU A 60 16.91 -17.09 6.48
N ALA A 61 17.48 -18.28 6.74
CA ALA A 61 16.71 -19.43 7.20
C ALA A 61 16.16 -19.22 8.62
N ASP A 62 16.94 -18.58 9.50
CA ASP A 62 16.53 -18.25 10.87
C ASP A 62 15.47 -17.13 10.90
N ILE A 63 15.56 -16.10 10.03
CA ILE A 63 14.51 -15.07 9.89
C ILE A 63 13.19 -15.66 9.39
N GLN A 64 13.22 -16.58 8.42
CA GLN A 64 12.00 -17.28 7.97
C GLN A 64 11.36 -18.07 9.11
N ARG A 65 12.16 -18.51 10.09
CA ARG A 65 11.70 -19.22 11.28
C ARG A 65 11.16 -18.28 12.37
N ASP A 66 11.82 -17.14 12.59
CA ASP A 66 11.63 -16.29 13.77
C ASP A 66 10.80 -15.01 13.52
N LYS A 67 10.29 -14.77 12.30
CA LYS A 67 9.49 -13.57 11.95
C LYS A 67 10.15 -12.23 12.35
N VAL A 68 11.48 -12.15 12.33
CA VAL A 68 12.21 -10.94 12.70
C VAL A 68 12.11 -9.89 11.59
N ASN A 69 11.50 -8.74 11.91
CA ASN A 69 11.39 -7.55 11.06
C ASN A 69 12.78 -7.01 10.69
N MET A 70 13.14 -7.05 9.42
CA MET A 70 14.28 -6.30 8.92
C MET A 70 13.98 -5.68 7.55
N SER A 71 14.17 -4.36 7.51
CA SER A 71 13.81 -3.41 6.45
C SER A 71 14.10 -3.79 4.98
N SER A 72 15.04 -4.70 4.67
CA SER A 72 15.26 -5.18 3.29
C SER A 72 14.37 -6.37 2.92
N PHE A 73 14.03 -7.22 3.88
CA PHE A 73 13.10 -8.34 3.72
C PHE A 73 11.66 -7.83 3.74
N ASP A 74 11.34 -6.89 4.63
CA ASP A 74 10.06 -6.18 4.71
C ASP A 74 9.68 -5.52 3.38
N MET A 75 10.67 -5.15 2.58
CA MET A 75 10.47 -4.47 1.31
C MET A 75 10.14 -5.42 0.14
N LYS A 76 10.80 -6.59 0.07
CA LYS A 76 10.38 -7.68 -0.83
C LYS A 76 9.02 -8.24 -0.39
N MET A 77 8.79 -8.33 0.92
CA MET A 77 7.50 -8.67 1.51
C MET A 77 6.43 -7.62 1.15
N SER A 78 6.73 -6.33 1.22
CA SER A 78 5.80 -5.24 0.86
C SER A 78 5.45 -5.26 -0.63
N ALA A 79 6.41 -5.52 -1.50
CA ALA A 79 6.16 -5.70 -2.93
C ALA A 79 5.29 -6.95 -3.18
N GLY A 80 5.62 -8.08 -2.55
CA GLY A 80 4.85 -9.33 -2.65
C GLY A 80 3.43 -9.22 -2.09
N GLN A 81 3.26 -8.58 -0.93
CA GLN A 81 1.97 -8.32 -0.30
C GLN A 81 1.10 -7.43 -1.17
N LYS A 82 1.65 -6.35 -1.75
CA LYS A 82 0.92 -5.50 -2.70
C LYS A 82 0.45 -6.29 -3.92
N VAL A 83 1.32 -7.11 -4.52
CA VAL A 83 0.94 -7.94 -5.67
C VAL A 83 -0.17 -8.92 -5.29
N LYS A 84 -0.02 -9.65 -4.16
CA LYS A 84 -1.06 -10.55 -3.63
C LYS A 84 -2.40 -9.84 -3.40
N ALA A 85 -2.38 -8.63 -2.85
CA ALA A 85 -3.57 -7.80 -2.64
C ALA A 85 -4.22 -7.39 -3.98
N TYR A 86 -3.44 -6.97 -4.96
CA TYR A 86 -3.95 -6.67 -6.30
C TYR A 86 -4.52 -7.92 -7.01
N ASP A 87 -3.90 -9.08 -6.88
CA ASP A 87 -4.40 -10.34 -7.43
C ASP A 87 -5.74 -10.74 -6.79
N THR A 88 -5.84 -10.58 -5.46
CA THR A 88 -7.07 -10.83 -4.70
C THR A 88 -8.20 -9.86 -5.08
N LEU A 89 -7.86 -8.63 -5.47
CA LEU A 89 -8.81 -7.60 -5.93
C LEU A 89 -8.95 -7.51 -7.45
N SER A 90 -8.54 -8.54 -8.19
CA SER A 90 -8.46 -8.51 -9.66
C SER A 90 -9.75 -8.05 -10.35
N ASP A 91 -10.92 -8.41 -9.81
CA ASP A 91 -12.24 -8.08 -10.35
C ASP A 91 -12.67 -6.61 -10.11
N VAL A 92 -12.06 -5.91 -9.16
CA VAL A 92 -12.38 -4.51 -8.82
C VAL A 92 -11.27 -3.51 -9.12
N GLN A 93 -10.20 -3.96 -9.77
CA GLN A 93 -9.14 -3.08 -10.25
C GLN A 93 -9.68 -2.07 -11.28
N GLY A 94 -9.28 -0.81 -11.11
CA GLY A 94 -9.78 0.33 -11.88
C GLY A 94 -11.16 0.84 -11.45
N ALA A 95 -11.78 0.20 -10.46
CA ALA A 95 -13.07 0.62 -9.90
C ALA A 95 -12.98 0.98 -8.41
N VAL A 96 -12.34 0.14 -7.59
CA VAL A 96 -12.18 0.32 -6.13
C VAL A 96 -10.73 0.66 -5.78
N VAL A 97 -9.78 -0.02 -6.43
CA VAL A 97 -8.34 0.22 -6.33
C VAL A 97 -7.76 0.52 -7.72
N PRO A 98 -6.58 1.17 -7.85
CA PRO A 98 -5.91 1.32 -9.14
C PRO A 98 -5.66 -0.03 -9.83
N ARG A 99 -5.55 -0.04 -11.16
CA ARG A 99 -5.07 -1.26 -11.87
C ARG A 99 -3.57 -1.49 -11.60
N LEU A 100 -3.19 -2.73 -11.30
CA LEU A 100 -1.83 -3.22 -11.41
C LEU A 100 -1.55 -3.53 -12.88
N ILE A 101 -0.70 -2.71 -13.49
CA ILE A 101 -0.38 -2.78 -14.93
C ILE A 101 0.79 -3.75 -15.17
N GLY A 102 1.71 -3.85 -14.21
CA GLY A 102 2.81 -4.79 -14.33
C GLY A 102 3.80 -4.71 -13.18
N LEU A 103 4.70 -5.70 -13.17
CA LEU A 103 5.85 -5.71 -12.28
C LEU A 103 6.98 -4.95 -12.94
N ALA A 104 7.75 -4.22 -12.14
CA ALA A 104 8.90 -3.47 -12.58
C ALA A 104 10.14 -3.90 -11.80
N THR A 105 11.29 -3.87 -12.46
CA THR A 105 12.59 -4.04 -11.83
C THR A 105 13.49 -2.89 -12.24
N ALA A 106 14.06 -2.20 -11.26
CA ALA A 106 15.05 -1.17 -11.52
C ALA A 106 16.44 -1.70 -11.14
N SER A 107 17.42 -1.48 -12.01
CA SER A 107 18.82 -1.82 -11.77
C SER A 107 19.65 -0.56 -11.64
N SER A 108 20.45 -0.50 -10.58
CA SER A 108 21.46 0.54 -10.39
C SER A 108 22.84 -0.07 -10.58
N SER A 109 23.57 0.38 -11.61
CA SER A 109 25.00 0.13 -11.73
C SER A 109 25.74 1.09 -10.80
N SER A 110 26.28 0.60 -9.69
CA SER A 110 27.23 1.36 -8.89
C SER A 110 28.52 1.55 -9.70
N SER A 111 28.92 2.79 -9.96
CA SER A 111 30.15 3.14 -10.67
C SER A 111 31.41 3.00 -9.80
N VAL A 112 31.38 2.18 -8.75
CA VAL A 112 32.47 2.05 -7.79
C VAL A 112 33.22 0.74 -8.03
N SER A 113 34.30 0.87 -8.81
CA SER A 113 35.44 -0.05 -9.01
C SER A 113 35.16 -1.50 -9.47
N PRO A 114 36.03 -2.09 -10.32
CA PRO A 114 35.87 -3.44 -10.85
C PRO A 114 36.31 -4.47 -9.79
N GLY A 115 35.40 -4.84 -8.90
CA GLY A 115 35.51 -6.03 -8.06
C GLY A 115 34.69 -7.19 -8.64
N PRO A 116 35.08 -8.46 -8.40
CA PRO A 116 34.45 -9.65 -9.01
C PRO A 116 33.00 -9.94 -8.59
N LEU A 117 32.35 -9.07 -7.80
CA LEU A 117 31.00 -9.26 -7.26
C LEU A 117 30.08 -8.05 -7.50
N ASN A 118 30.27 -7.32 -8.59
CA ASN A 118 29.39 -6.23 -9.04
C ASN A 118 28.05 -6.78 -9.57
N GLN A 119 27.29 -7.52 -8.76
CA GLN A 119 25.91 -7.82 -9.11
C GLN A 119 25.08 -6.54 -9.00
N PRO A 120 24.39 -6.12 -10.08
CA PRO A 120 23.54 -4.95 -10.02
C PRO A 120 22.48 -5.13 -8.94
N THR A 121 22.33 -4.13 -8.07
CA THR A 121 21.22 -4.14 -7.10
C THR A 121 19.92 -4.06 -7.87
N VAL A 122 19.12 -5.14 -7.80
CA VAL A 122 17.78 -5.21 -8.38
C VAL A 122 16.77 -4.71 -7.35
N ILE A 123 16.06 -3.65 -7.73
CA ILE A 123 15.04 -2.98 -6.93
C ILE A 123 13.68 -3.41 -7.49
N PRO A 124 12.86 -4.13 -6.72
CA PRO A 124 11.53 -4.50 -7.16
C PRO A 124 10.61 -3.27 -7.21
N GLY A 125 9.59 -3.34 -8.05
CA GLY A 125 8.61 -2.29 -8.21
C GLY A 125 7.33 -2.79 -8.85
N ILE A 126 6.32 -1.93 -8.82
CA ILE A 126 5.04 -2.16 -9.50
C ILE A 126 4.67 -0.92 -10.30
N LEU A 127 3.99 -1.14 -11.41
CA LEU A 127 3.42 -0.09 -12.24
C LEU A 127 1.91 -0.09 -12.04
N LEU A 128 1.37 1.06 -11.63
CA LEU A 128 -0.04 1.23 -11.31
C LEU A 128 -0.70 2.25 -12.23
N GLN A 129 -2.01 2.10 -12.42
CA GLN A 129 -2.86 3.13 -13.01
C GLN A 129 -2.71 4.45 -12.23
N TYR A 130 -2.48 5.55 -12.95
CA TYR A 130 -2.55 6.87 -12.35
C TYR A 130 -4.01 7.32 -12.17
N ILE A 131 -4.38 7.64 -10.93
CA ILE A 131 -5.67 8.25 -10.61
C ILE A 131 -5.46 9.76 -10.46
N ARG A 132 -5.91 10.53 -11.47
CA ARG A 132 -5.89 12.00 -11.42
C ARG A 132 -6.97 12.50 -10.45
N GLY A 133 -6.57 12.82 -9.23
CA GLY A 133 -7.46 13.25 -8.15
C GLY A 133 -6.70 13.95 -7.02
N PHE A 134 -7.36 14.11 -5.88
CA PHE A 134 -6.81 14.66 -4.64
C PHE A 134 -6.97 13.64 -3.50
N GLN A 135 -6.20 13.75 -2.42
CA GLN A 135 -6.36 12.84 -1.27
C GLN A 135 -7.67 13.14 -0.55
N LEU A 136 -8.34 12.12 0.00
CA LEU A 136 -9.60 12.29 0.72
C LEU A 136 -9.46 13.26 1.91
N LYS A 137 -8.30 13.27 2.57
CA LYS A 137 -7.97 14.25 3.63
C LYS A 137 -8.12 15.72 3.20
N ASP A 138 -8.00 16.03 1.90
CA ASP A 138 -8.07 17.38 1.34
C ASP A 138 -9.47 17.72 0.80
N LEU A 139 -10.49 16.89 1.11
CA LEU A 139 -11.83 16.98 0.52
C LEU A 139 -12.45 18.38 0.63
N GLY A 140 -12.31 19.04 1.78
CA GLY A 140 -12.87 20.37 2.02
C GLY A 140 -12.35 21.47 1.08
N ARG A 141 -11.19 21.25 0.45
CA ARG A 141 -10.59 22.21 -0.52
C ARG A 141 -11.01 21.96 -1.96
N HIS A 142 -11.60 20.80 -2.26
CA HIS A 142 -11.76 20.32 -3.64
C HIS A 142 -13.18 19.94 -4.02
N ALA A 143 -14.08 19.71 -3.06
CA ALA A 143 -15.47 19.38 -3.31
C ALA A 143 -16.43 20.32 -2.55
N PRO A 144 -17.60 20.65 -3.13
CA PRO A 144 -18.69 21.32 -2.43
C PRO A 144 -19.11 20.55 -1.16
N LYS A 145 -19.42 21.30 -0.10
CA LYS A 145 -19.77 20.77 1.22
C LYS A 145 -20.96 19.82 1.19
N GLU A 146 -21.92 20.09 0.32
CA GLU A 146 -23.14 19.28 0.16
C GLU A 146 -22.83 17.85 -0.32
N LEU A 147 -21.65 17.62 -0.89
CA LEU A 147 -21.22 16.33 -1.41
C LEU A 147 -20.27 15.57 -0.47
N TRP A 148 -19.82 16.17 0.64
CA TRP A 148 -18.85 15.54 1.53
C TRP A 148 -19.38 14.23 2.10
N ASN A 149 -20.64 14.22 2.55
CA ASN A 149 -21.29 13.03 3.10
C ASN A 149 -21.33 11.88 2.09
N SER A 150 -21.76 12.14 0.85
CA SER A 150 -21.82 11.09 -0.17
C SER A 150 -20.43 10.56 -0.52
N ILE A 151 -19.42 11.43 -0.60
CA ILE A 151 -18.04 11.02 -0.93
C ILE A 151 -17.43 10.16 0.19
N CYS A 152 -17.67 10.53 1.45
CA CYS A 152 -17.21 9.74 2.60
C CYS A 152 -17.92 8.39 2.66
N GLN A 153 -19.23 8.34 2.38
CA GLN A 153 -19.99 7.09 2.28
C GLN A 153 -19.48 6.20 1.15
N ASP A 154 -19.19 6.76 -0.02
CA ASP A 154 -18.57 6.01 -1.13
C ASP A 154 -17.19 5.47 -0.74
N ALA A 155 -16.42 6.21 0.07
CA ALA A 155 -15.13 5.74 0.58
C ALA A 155 -15.30 4.57 1.58
N MET A 156 -16.33 4.60 2.43
CA MET A 156 -16.69 3.46 3.29
C MET A 156 -17.13 2.23 2.48
N GLN A 157 -17.80 2.43 1.33
CA GLN A 157 -18.14 1.32 0.43
C GLN A 157 -16.89 0.64 -0.15
N LEU A 158 -15.77 1.35 -0.31
CA LEU A 158 -14.51 0.73 -0.72
C LEU A 158 -14.04 -0.31 0.30
N LEU A 159 -14.11 0.03 1.59
CA LEU A 159 -13.75 -0.88 2.70
C LEU A 159 -14.60 -2.15 2.70
N ARG A 160 -15.89 -1.98 2.45
CA ARG A 160 -16.80 -3.13 2.30
C ARG A 160 -16.38 -3.98 1.10
N ALA A 161 -16.15 -3.36 -0.05
CA ALA A 161 -15.80 -4.06 -1.28
C ALA A 161 -14.47 -4.84 -1.16
N THR A 162 -13.46 -4.27 -0.49
CA THR A 162 -12.19 -4.97 -0.25
C THR A 162 -12.32 -6.04 0.84
N GLY A 163 -13.06 -5.75 1.91
CA GLY A 163 -13.32 -6.70 2.99
C GLY A 163 -14.09 -7.94 2.56
N GLU A 164 -15.08 -7.79 1.67
CA GLU A 164 -15.83 -8.91 1.09
C GLU A 164 -14.94 -9.82 0.23
N ARG A 165 -13.87 -9.26 -0.37
CA ARG A 165 -12.84 -10.00 -1.10
C ARG A 165 -11.73 -10.55 -0.20
N GLY A 166 -11.87 -10.39 1.11
CA GLY A 166 -10.95 -10.94 2.09
C GLY A 166 -9.68 -10.13 2.28
N ILE A 167 -9.72 -8.81 2.06
CA ILE A 167 -8.62 -7.90 2.39
C ILE A 167 -8.98 -7.03 3.58
N LEU A 168 -8.08 -6.98 4.55
CA LEU A 168 -8.08 -6.05 5.67
C LEU A 168 -6.80 -5.21 5.59
N ASN A 169 -6.93 -3.90 5.41
CA ASN A 169 -5.79 -2.99 5.30
C ASN A 169 -5.45 -2.40 6.68
N LEU A 170 -4.26 -2.73 7.19
CA LEU A 170 -3.80 -2.33 8.53
C LEU A 170 -3.22 -0.91 8.58
N ASP A 171 -3.19 -0.19 7.45
CA ASP A 171 -2.85 1.23 7.41
C ASP A 171 -3.92 2.01 6.63
N PHE A 172 -5.20 1.63 6.79
CA PHE A 172 -6.26 2.37 6.12
C PHE A 172 -6.50 3.73 6.78
N GLN A 173 -6.22 4.80 6.05
CA GLN A 173 -6.37 6.18 6.52
C GLN A 173 -6.85 7.11 5.40
N VAL A 174 -7.33 8.30 5.74
CA VAL A 174 -7.84 9.30 4.77
C VAL A 174 -6.81 9.77 3.73
N ARG A 175 -5.50 9.66 4.05
CA ARG A 175 -4.42 9.92 3.07
C ARG A 175 -4.28 8.81 2.02
N ASN A 176 -4.78 7.62 2.32
CA ASN A 176 -4.68 6.41 1.50
C ASN A 176 -5.94 6.21 0.64
N VAL A 177 -6.72 7.28 0.42
CA VAL A 177 -7.82 7.33 -0.55
C VAL A 177 -7.60 8.50 -1.50
N ILE A 178 -7.65 8.24 -2.82
CA ILE A 178 -7.66 9.28 -3.85
C ILE A 178 -9.09 9.49 -4.35
N VAL A 179 -9.56 10.72 -4.33
CA VAL A 179 -10.86 11.12 -4.89
C VAL A 179 -10.66 11.68 -6.29
N LYS A 180 -11.18 10.97 -7.29
CA LYS A 180 -11.19 11.39 -8.70
C LYS A 180 -12.47 12.15 -9.00
N LYS A 181 -12.36 13.37 -9.53
CA LYS A 181 -13.49 14.09 -10.11
C LYS A 181 -13.77 13.55 -11.51
N LEU A 182 -14.95 12.97 -11.72
CA LEU A 182 -15.37 12.41 -13.01
C LEU A 182 -16.03 13.47 -13.91
N ARG A 183 -16.90 14.27 -13.31
CA ARG A 183 -17.58 15.42 -13.93
C ARG A 183 -18.02 16.40 -12.85
N ALA A 184 -18.74 17.46 -13.21
CA ALA A 184 -19.35 18.35 -12.25
C ALA A 184 -20.16 17.54 -11.21
N ASN A 185 -19.89 17.79 -9.93
CA ASN A 185 -20.54 17.18 -8.78
C ASN A 185 -20.54 15.64 -8.72
N HIS A 186 -19.63 14.98 -9.45
CA HIS A 186 -19.47 13.53 -9.40
C HIS A 186 -18.01 13.19 -9.11
N TYR A 187 -17.80 12.61 -7.94
CA TYR A 187 -16.51 12.22 -7.42
C TYR A 187 -16.51 10.71 -7.19
N LYS A 188 -15.35 10.09 -7.35
CA LYS A 188 -15.18 8.65 -7.14
C LYS A 188 -13.92 8.40 -6.32
N PRO A 189 -14.04 7.84 -5.11
CA PRO A 189 -12.88 7.48 -4.31
C PRO A 189 -12.24 6.20 -4.82
N PHE A 190 -10.93 6.07 -4.60
CA PHE A 190 -10.11 4.91 -4.89
C PHE A 190 -9.22 4.65 -3.68
N MET A 191 -9.25 3.42 -3.16
CA MET A 191 -8.32 3.01 -2.12
C MET A 191 -6.95 2.83 -2.76
N ILE A 192 -5.93 3.43 -2.13
CA ILE A 192 -4.54 3.22 -2.47
C ILE A 192 -3.80 2.65 -1.26
N ASP A 193 -2.56 2.26 -1.53
CA ASP A 193 -1.63 1.76 -0.52
C ASP A 193 -2.05 0.46 0.19
N LEU A 194 -1.87 -0.65 -0.53
CA LEU A 194 -2.08 -2.02 -0.04
C LEU A 194 -0.77 -2.64 0.49
N ALA A 195 0.08 -1.83 1.14
CA ALA A 195 1.41 -2.30 1.58
C ALA A 195 1.30 -3.32 2.70
N ILE A 196 0.35 -3.11 3.61
CA ILE A 196 0.24 -3.84 4.86
C ILE A 196 -1.21 -4.33 4.95
N CYS A 197 -1.43 -5.58 4.54
CA CYS A 197 -2.75 -6.20 4.56
C CYS A 197 -2.70 -7.55 5.29
N ARG A 198 -3.81 -7.90 5.95
CA ARG A 198 -4.14 -9.28 6.28
C ARG A 198 -5.09 -9.84 5.24
N PHE A 199 -5.00 -11.13 5.02
CA PHE A 199 -5.86 -11.84 4.08
C PHE A 199 -6.81 -12.76 4.83
N ARG A 200 -8.09 -12.80 4.45
CA ARG A 200 -9.09 -13.69 5.06
C ARG A 200 -8.67 -15.15 5.05
N ALA A 201 -7.97 -15.58 4.00
CA ALA A 201 -7.43 -16.94 3.89
C ALA A 201 -6.38 -17.28 4.97
N GLU A 202 -5.85 -16.30 5.69
CA GLU A 202 -4.91 -16.48 6.81
C GLU A 202 -5.63 -16.61 8.15
N ALA A 203 -6.93 -16.28 8.23
CA ALA A 203 -7.74 -16.51 9.41
C ALA A 203 -8.07 -18.00 9.53
N LYS A 204 -8.12 -18.49 10.77
CA LYS A 204 -8.51 -19.85 11.12
C LYS A 204 -9.95 -20.14 10.71
N ASP A 205 -10.84 -19.17 10.93
CA ASP A 205 -12.27 -19.26 10.66
C ASP A 205 -12.89 -17.86 10.44
N GLU A 206 -14.20 -17.84 10.14
CA GLU A 206 -14.95 -16.61 9.91
C GLU A 206 -15.07 -15.73 11.14
N GLU A 207 -15.03 -16.31 12.34
CA GLU A 207 -15.14 -15.55 13.58
C GLU A 207 -13.83 -14.80 13.85
N GLU A 208 -12.68 -15.44 13.65
CA GLU A 208 -11.39 -14.76 13.71
C GLU A 208 -11.30 -13.66 12.64
N TRP A 209 -11.74 -13.93 11.40
CA TRP A 209 -11.78 -12.91 10.34
C TRP A 209 -12.67 -11.72 10.73
N ARG A 210 -13.87 -11.98 11.27
CA ARG A 210 -14.78 -10.95 11.77
C ARG A 210 -14.10 -10.14 12.87
N GLN A 211 -13.49 -10.80 13.84
CA GLN A 211 -12.82 -10.16 14.96
C GLN A 211 -11.67 -9.26 14.50
N TRP A 212 -10.81 -9.71 13.57
CA TRP A 212 -9.74 -8.86 13.02
C TRP A 212 -10.27 -7.56 12.42
N ARG A 213 -11.39 -7.61 11.71
CA ARG A 213 -12.00 -6.41 11.11
C ARG A 213 -12.64 -5.49 12.14
N VAL A 214 -13.20 -6.06 13.21
CA VAL A 214 -13.72 -5.31 14.35
C VAL A 214 -12.59 -4.61 15.11
N ASP A 215 -11.47 -5.29 15.31
CA ASP A 215 -10.32 -4.77 16.05
C ASP A 215 -9.62 -3.64 15.27
N GLU A 216 -9.41 -3.84 13.97
CA GLU A 216 -8.75 -2.84 13.12
C GLU A 216 -9.62 -1.57 12.93
N ASP A 217 -10.94 -1.74 12.82
CA ASP A 217 -11.89 -0.64 12.68
C ASP A 217 -11.59 0.33 11.51
N GLU A 218 -11.29 -0.20 10.31
CA GLU A 218 -10.96 0.62 9.13
C GLU A 218 -11.97 1.77 8.88
N GLU A 219 -13.27 1.51 9.11
CA GLU A 219 -14.33 2.51 8.96
C GLU A 219 -14.24 3.60 10.03
N GLY A 220 -13.93 3.24 11.28
CA GLY A 220 -13.70 4.19 12.36
C GLY A 220 -12.52 5.10 12.09
N TRP A 221 -11.41 4.55 11.58
CA TRP A 221 -10.23 5.33 11.18
C TRP A 221 -10.55 6.34 10.07
N LEU A 222 -11.31 5.92 9.05
CA LEU A 222 -11.74 6.84 7.99
C LEU A 222 -12.74 7.86 8.48
N GLY A 223 -13.78 7.42 9.19
CA GLY A 223 -14.87 8.27 9.66
C GLY A 223 -14.38 9.37 10.58
N ARG A 224 -13.65 9.01 11.65
CA ARG A 224 -13.06 9.97 12.59
C ARG A 224 -12.01 10.83 11.90
N GLY A 225 -11.19 10.23 11.03
CA GLY A 225 -10.22 10.99 10.25
C GLY A 225 -10.88 12.06 9.37
N MET A 226 -12.07 11.80 8.82
CA MET A 226 -12.81 12.80 8.05
C MET A 226 -13.45 13.88 8.93
N GLU A 227 -13.97 13.52 10.11
CA GLU A 227 -14.46 14.47 11.11
C GLU A 227 -13.35 15.44 11.53
N ASP A 228 -12.13 14.95 11.77
CA ASP A 228 -10.98 15.79 12.10
C ASP A 228 -10.54 16.74 10.97
N HIS A 229 -10.77 16.38 9.70
CA HIS A 229 -10.33 17.18 8.55
C HIS A 229 -11.40 18.13 7.98
N LEU A 230 -12.66 17.93 8.36
CA LEU A 230 -13.80 18.70 7.87
C LEU A 230 -14.47 19.52 8.98
N ASP A 231 -13.95 19.45 10.22
CA ASP A 231 -14.44 20.17 11.39
C ASP A 231 -15.95 19.94 11.65
N GLU A 232 -16.63 20.91 12.29
CA GLU A 232 -18.05 20.82 12.70
C GLU A 232 -19.05 20.58 11.54
N ASP A 233 -18.57 20.69 10.31
CA ASP A 233 -19.36 20.57 9.09
C ASP A 233 -19.55 19.13 8.61
N TYR A 234 -18.88 18.17 9.25
CA TYR A 234 -19.06 16.74 9.03
C TYR A 234 -19.06 15.99 10.35
N VAL A 235 -20.13 15.25 10.63
CA VAL A 235 -20.23 14.39 11.82
C VAL A 235 -20.23 12.94 11.39
N TYR A 236 -19.22 12.19 11.84
CA TYR A 236 -19.12 10.78 11.52
C TYR A 236 -20.21 9.98 12.23
N ARG A 237 -20.88 9.11 11.47
CA ARG A 237 -21.81 8.11 11.99
C ARG A 237 -21.43 6.75 11.45
N ARG A 238 -21.14 5.82 12.36
CA ARG A 238 -20.86 4.42 12.03
C ARG A 238 -21.99 3.82 11.21
N SER A 239 -21.63 3.19 10.11
CA SER A 239 -22.53 2.55 9.17
C SER A 239 -23.27 1.38 9.81
N SER A 240 -24.44 1.03 9.26
CA SER A 240 -25.19 -0.16 9.68
C SER A 240 -24.38 -1.44 9.49
N TYR A 241 -23.54 -1.48 8.44
CA TYR A 241 -22.64 -2.60 8.19
C TYR A 241 -21.61 -2.79 9.30
N SER A 242 -20.96 -1.71 9.73
CA SER A 242 -19.96 -1.79 10.80
C SER A 242 -20.60 -2.12 12.15
N LYS A 243 -21.79 -1.60 12.44
CA LYS A 243 -22.57 -1.99 13.64
C LYS A 243 -22.92 -3.48 13.64
N GLN A 244 -23.44 -3.99 12.52
CA GLN A 244 -23.73 -5.41 12.35
C GLN A 244 -22.48 -6.28 12.54
N LEU A 245 -21.33 -5.85 12.00
CA LEU A 245 -20.07 -6.57 12.16
C LEU A 245 -19.64 -6.67 13.64
N ARG A 246 -19.98 -5.65 14.44
CA ARG A 246 -19.68 -5.57 15.88
C ARG A 246 -20.74 -6.20 16.79
N GLY A 247 -21.94 -6.46 16.28
CA GLY A 247 -23.07 -6.92 17.09
C GLY A 247 -23.76 -5.80 17.87
N GLU A 248 -23.72 -4.56 17.36
CA GLU A 248 -24.37 -3.36 17.91
C GLU A 248 -25.74 -3.07 17.31
#